data_AF-K9F6C5-F1
#
_entry.id   AF-K9F6C5-F1
#
_cell.length_a   1.000
_cell.length_b   1.000
_cell.length_c   1.000
_cell.angle_alpha   90.00
_cell.angle_beta   90.00
_cell.angle_gamma   90.00
#
_symmetry.space_group_name_H-M   'P 1'
#
loop_
_entity.id
_entity.type
_entity.pdbx_description
1 polymer ?
#
loop_
_entity_poly.entity_id
_entity_poly.type
_entity_poly.pdbx_seq_one_letter_code
_entity_poly.pdbx_strand_id
1 'polypeptide(L)'
;MFKNLDSGNVRINRSSRQRCTCVARSLTASQTSNARIMNKGTDQNIMIQLGITSNEYNLVTVLYYVPYIVLEAPSNLLLKKFPPSKWQSRIMLTWGIALMCNAAVKNKGGLYTTRFLLGVAEAGQFPGVILQMTYWYRPDEMSLRLL
;
A
#
# COMPACT_ATOMS: atom_id res chain seq x y z
N MET A 1 -33.95 1.94 21.63
CA MET A 1 -33.26 3.20 21.95
C MET A 1 -31.78 3.15 21.57
N PHE A 2 -31.43 2.72 20.34
CA PHE A 2 -30.06 2.73 19.79
C PHE A 2 -30.11 2.95 18.26
N LYS A 3 -31.00 3.85 17.83
CA LYS A 3 -31.00 4.45 16.50
C LYS A 3 -30.92 5.95 16.78
N ASN A 4 -30.04 6.67 16.07
CA ASN A 4 -29.95 8.14 15.98
C ASN A 4 -28.80 8.88 16.70
N LEU A 5 -27.61 8.29 16.84
CA LEU A 5 -26.37 9.08 16.93
C LEU A 5 -25.28 8.41 16.08
N ASP A 6 -24.59 9.21 15.27
CA ASP A 6 -23.32 8.88 14.60
C ASP A 6 -23.32 8.17 13.22
N SER A 7 -24.43 7.99 12.50
CA SER A 7 -24.32 7.41 11.13
C SER A 7 -23.56 8.33 10.14
N GLY A 8 -23.63 9.66 10.35
CA GLY A 8 -22.88 10.65 9.58
C GLY A 8 -21.40 10.76 9.99
N ASN A 9 -21.10 10.76 11.30
CA ASN A 9 -19.74 10.90 11.82
C ASN A 9 -18.92 9.59 11.64
N VAL A 10 -19.53 8.41 11.79
CA VAL A 10 -18.92 7.12 11.37
C VAL A 10 -18.67 7.07 9.86
N ARG A 11 -19.57 7.63 9.02
CA ARG A 11 -19.39 7.68 7.54
C ARG A 11 -18.25 8.59 7.13
N ILE A 12 -18.15 9.78 7.75
CA ILE A 12 -17.09 10.75 7.51
C ILE A 12 -15.73 10.20 7.99
N ASN A 13 -15.68 9.57 9.17
CA ASN A 13 -14.45 8.99 9.73
C ASN A 13 -13.96 7.76 8.93
N ARG A 14 -14.88 6.94 8.38
CA ARG A 14 -14.49 5.81 7.51
C ARG A 14 -14.06 6.26 6.11
N SER A 15 -14.67 7.31 5.56
CA SER A 15 -14.26 7.93 4.29
C SER A 15 -12.87 8.57 4.38
N SER A 16 -12.57 9.27 5.48
CA SER A 16 -11.22 9.80 5.73
C SER A 16 -10.19 8.68 5.90
N ARG A 17 -10.53 7.60 6.60
CA ARG A 17 -9.64 6.42 6.74
C ARG A 17 -9.34 5.76 5.39
N GLN A 18 -10.33 5.66 4.49
CA GLN A 18 -10.14 5.14 3.13
C GLN A 18 -9.23 6.04 2.29
N ARG A 19 -9.43 7.37 2.35
CA ARG A 19 -8.54 8.34 1.69
C ARG A 19 -7.11 8.22 2.19
N CYS A 20 -6.89 8.09 3.50
CA CYS A 20 -5.56 7.87 4.06
C CYS A 20 -4.89 6.60 3.53
N THR A 21 -5.64 5.49 3.35
CA THR A 21 -5.07 4.25 2.78
C THR A 21 -4.70 4.39 1.30
N CYS A 22 -5.51 5.11 0.51
CA CYS A 22 -5.20 5.36 -0.90
C CYS A 22 -3.97 6.27 -1.05
N VAL A 23 -3.88 7.31 -0.23
CA VAL A 23 -2.71 8.21 -0.16
C VAL A 23 -1.46 7.47 0.31
N ALA A 24 -1.57 6.54 1.27
CA ALA A 24 -0.44 5.73 1.72
C ALA A 24 0.18 4.87 0.60
N ARG A 25 -0.66 4.36 -0.32
CA ARG A 25 -0.20 3.63 -1.52
C ARG A 25 0.47 4.54 -2.55
N SER A 26 -0.10 5.71 -2.82
CA SER A 26 0.52 6.65 -3.76
C SER A 26 1.88 7.14 -3.22
N LEU A 27 1.99 7.29 -1.90
CA LEU A 27 3.25 7.57 -1.21
C LEU A 27 4.27 6.45 -1.46
N THR A 28 3.97 5.17 -1.19
CA THR A 28 4.95 4.08 -1.38
C THR A 28 5.49 3.97 -2.80
N ALA A 29 4.62 4.12 -3.79
CA ALA A 29 5.00 4.13 -5.20
C ALA A 29 5.92 5.33 -5.55
N SER A 30 5.65 6.49 -4.95
CA SER A 30 6.44 7.71 -5.17
C SER A 30 7.79 7.68 -4.47
N GLN A 31 7.90 7.03 -3.30
CA GLN A 31 9.15 7.00 -2.53
C GLN A 31 10.32 6.41 -3.32
N THR A 32 10.09 5.37 -4.14
CA THR A 32 11.14 4.75 -4.95
C THR A 32 11.56 5.65 -6.11
N SER A 33 10.60 6.27 -6.78
CA SER A 33 10.90 7.23 -7.84
C SER A 33 11.66 8.45 -7.31
N ASN A 34 11.25 8.98 -6.15
CA ASN A 34 11.90 10.11 -5.49
C ASN A 34 13.31 9.77 -5.02
N ALA A 35 13.50 8.60 -4.42
CA ALA A 35 14.82 8.14 -3.98
C ALA A 35 15.81 8.01 -5.15
N ARG A 36 15.35 7.67 -6.36
CA ARG A 36 16.20 7.62 -7.56
C ARG A 36 16.71 9.00 -7.99
N ILE A 37 15.91 10.05 -7.81
CA ILE A 37 16.23 11.40 -8.28
C ILE A 37 16.89 12.28 -7.21
N MET A 38 16.74 11.96 -5.93
CA MET A 38 17.35 12.73 -4.84
C MET A 38 18.88 12.75 -4.96
N ASN A 39 19.48 13.93 -4.87
CA ASN A 39 20.94 14.17 -4.90
C ASN A 39 21.66 13.53 -6.11
N LYS A 40 21.06 13.57 -7.31
CA LYS A 40 21.76 13.15 -8.54
C LYS A 40 23.04 13.99 -8.74
N GLY A 41 24.19 13.34 -8.83
CA GLY A 41 25.49 13.98 -9.05
C GLY A 41 26.32 14.24 -7.79
N THR A 42 25.82 13.88 -6.60
CA THR A 42 26.54 13.96 -5.32
C THR A 42 26.81 12.56 -4.77
N ASP A 43 27.90 12.36 -4.03
CA ASP A 43 28.28 11.07 -3.40
C ASP A 43 27.21 10.49 -2.45
N GLN A 44 26.25 11.32 -2.04
CA GLN A 44 25.12 10.94 -1.18
C GLN A 44 23.95 10.29 -1.93
N ASN A 45 24.07 10.08 -3.25
CA ASN A 45 23.03 9.40 -4.01
C ASN A 45 22.91 7.92 -3.60
N ILE A 46 21.68 7.43 -3.50
CA ILE A 46 21.41 6.04 -3.10
C ILE A 46 22.05 5.04 -4.07
N MET A 47 22.13 5.35 -5.37
CA MET A 47 22.76 4.47 -6.35
C MET A 47 24.26 4.37 -6.13
N ILE A 48 24.92 5.45 -5.68
CA ILE A 48 26.35 5.49 -5.39
C ILE A 48 26.64 4.80 -4.06
N GLN A 49 25.90 5.15 -3.00
CA GLN A 49 26.08 4.56 -1.66
C GLN A 49 25.82 3.06 -1.63
N LEU A 50 24.81 2.60 -2.37
CA LEU A 50 24.51 1.17 -2.48
C LEU A 50 25.23 0.52 -3.65
N GLY A 51 25.93 1.23 -4.53
CA GLY A 51 26.59 0.68 -5.72
C GLY A 51 25.64 -0.06 -6.68
N ILE A 52 24.42 0.45 -6.87
CA ILE A 52 23.35 -0.16 -7.67
C ILE A 52 23.34 0.49 -9.06
N THR A 53 23.24 -0.33 -10.11
CA THR A 53 23.13 0.17 -11.49
C THR A 53 21.71 0.62 -11.81
N SER A 54 21.53 1.44 -12.84
CA SER A 54 20.19 1.86 -13.30
C SER A 54 19.25 0.69 -13.63
N ASN A 55 19.80 -0.43 -14.13
CA ASN A 55 19.01 -1.63 -14.47
C ASN A 55 18.57 -2.39 -13.22
N GLU A 56 19.48 -2.54 -12.25
CA GLU A 56 19.18 -3.16 -10.95
C GLU A 56 18.12 -2.36 -10.18
N TYR A 57 18.14 -1.03 -10.30
CA TYR A 57 17.10 -0.19 -9.70
C TYR A 57 15.71 -0.43 -10.29
N ASN A 58 15.62 -0.68 -11.60
CA ASN A 58 14.34 -1.05 -12.22
C ASN A 58 13.85 -2.42 -11.71
N LEU A 59 14.77 -3.36 -11.44
CA LEU A 59 14.44 -4.66 -10.87
C LEU A 59 13.77 -4.52 -9.49
N VAL A 60 14.20 -3.56 -8.66
CA VAL A 60 13.55 -3.24 -7.37
C VAL A 60 12.05 -2.96 -7.53
N THR A 61 11.70 -2.16 -8.54
CA THR A 61 10.30 -1.80 -8.82
C THR A 61 9.50 -3.02 -9.28
N VAL A 62 10.08 -3.86 -10.14
CA VAL A 62 9.44 -5.10 -10.60
C VAL A 62 9.24 -6.09 -9.44
N LEU A 63 10.22 -6.21 -8.54
CA LEU A 63 10.18 -7.10 -7.38
C LEU A 63 9.06 -6.75 -6.39
N TYR A 64 8.57 -5.51 -6.43
CA TYR A 64 7.39 -5.09 -5.69
C TYR A 64 6.09 -5.50 -6.39
N TYR A 65 6.01 -5.38 -7.71
CA TYR A 65 4.80 -5.71 -8.49
C TYR A 65 4.56 -7.22 -8.65
N VAL A 66 5.62 -8.03 -8.78
CA VAL A 66 5.50 -9.49 -8.95
C VAL A 66 4.73 -10.17 -7.80
N PRO A 67 5.13 -10.02 -6.52
CA PRO A 67 4.37 -10.62 -5.41
C PRO A 67 2.97 -10.03 -5.26
N TYR A 68 2.77 -8.76 -5.66
CA TYR A 68 1.46 -8.14 -5.66
C TYR A 68 0.47 -8.88 -6.57
N ILE A 69 0.88 -9.22 -7.80
CA ILE A 69 0.03 -9.93 -8.77
C ILE A 69 -0.30 -11.35 -8.28
N VAL A 70 0.69 -12.08 -7.75
CA VAL A 70 0.50 -13.45 -7.26
C VAL A 70 -0.51 -13.49 -6.11
N LEU A 71 -0.49 -12.48 -5.24
CA LEU A 71 -1.35 -12.39 -4.07
C LEU A 71 -2.72 -11.72 -4.32
N GLU A 72 -2.97 -11.26 -5.54
CA GLU A 72 -4.28 -10.76 -5.96
C GLU A 72 -5.34 -11.88 -5.95
N ALA A 73 -4.99 -13.08 -6.43
CA ALA A 73 -5.85 -14.26 -6.43
C ALA A 73 -6.26 -14.74 -5.02
N PRO A 74 -5.34 -14.93 -4.05
CA PRO A 74 -5.72 -15.31 -2.69
C PRO A 74 -6.47 -14.21 -1.94
N SER A 75 -6.23 -12.93 -2.25
CA SER A 75 -7.01 -11.84 -1.66
C SER A 75 -8.50 -11.98 -1.98
N ASN A 76 -8.86 -12.35 -3.21
CA ASN A 76 -10.26 -12.60 -3.59
C ASN A 76 -10.93 -13.77 -2.85
N LEU A 77 -10.15 -14.74 -2.35
CA LEU A 77 -10.66 -15.83 -1.52
C LEU A 77 -10.82 -15.41 -0.06
N LEU A 78 -9.87 -14.64 0.48
CA LEU A 78 -9.89 -14.10 1.85
C LEU A 78 -11.07 -13.16 2.10
N LEU A 79 -11.45 -12.43 1.05
CA LEU A 79 -12.65 -11.62 0.95
C LEU A 79 -13.93 -12.31 1.41
N LYS A 80 -14.06 -13.61 1.14
CA LYS A 80 -15.26 -14.40 1.46
C LYS A 80 -15.34 -14.75 2.95
N LYS A 81 -14.24 -14.59 3.69
CA LYS A 81 -14.07 -15.11 5.06
C LYS A 81 -13.91 -14.02 6.12
N PHE A 82 -13.50 -12.80 5.77
CA PHE A 82 -13.19 -11.76 6.75
C PHE A 82 -14.06 -10.50 6.63
N PRO A 83 -14.49 -9.89 7.75
CA PRO A 83 -15.13 -8.58 7.74
C PRO A 83 -14.11 -7.50 7.32
N PRO A 84 -14.45 -6.65 6.34
CA PRO A 84 -13.48 -5.78 5.64
C PRO A 84 -12.82 -4.73 6.55
N SER A 85 -13.51 -4.30 7.62
CA SER A 85 -12.99 -3.32 8.58
C SER A 85 -11.76 -3.80 9.38
N LYS A 86 -11.75 -5.08 9.78
CA LYS A 86 -10.62 -5.66 10.53
C LYS A 86 -9.46 -5.99 9.61
N TRP A 87 -9.76 -6.42 8.38
CA TRP A 87 -8.77 -6.73 7.36
C TRP A 87 -7.88 -5.52 7.03
N GLN A 88 -8.51 -4.35 6.81
CA GLN A 88 -7.78 -3.13 6.46
C GLN A 88 -6.82 -2.65 7.58
N SER A 89 -7.22 -2.83 8.84
CA SER A 89 -6.39 -2.43 9.98
C SER A 89 -5.16 -3.35 10.14
N ARG A 90 -5.26 -4.65 9.80
CA ARG A 90 -4.13 -5.58 9.82
C ARG A 90 -3.08 -5.23 8.76
N ILE A 91 -3.53 -4.88 7.56
CA ILE A 91 -2.66 -4.48 6.44
C ILE A 91 -1.86 -3.22 6.79
N MET A 92 -2.52 -2.21 7.38
CA MET A 92 -1.84 -0.97 7.79
C MET A 92 -0.73 -1.21 8.83
N LEU A 93 -0.93 -2.15 9.76
CA LEU A 93 0.10 -2.51 10.74
C LEU A 93 1.28 -3.24 10.10
N THR A 94 1.03 -4.24 9.25
CA THR A 94 2.11 -4.96 8.55
C THR A 94 2.89 -4.05 7.61
N TRP A 95 2.20 -3.12 6.96
CA TRP A 95 2.80 -2.12 6.09
C TRP A 95 3.66 -1.12 6.88
N GLY A 96 3.16 -0.60 8.00
CA GLY A 96 3.92 0.31 8.87
C GLY A 96 5.22 -0.32 9.40
N ILE A 97 5.18 -1.61 9.76
CA ILE A 97 6.38 -2.35 10.16
C ILE A 97 7.38 -2.44 9.00
N ALA A 98 6.93 -2.77 7.80
CA ALA A 98 7.80 -2.85 6.63
C ALA A 98 8.43 -1.48 6.26
N LEU A 99 7.71 -0.37 6.47
CA LEU A 99 8.29 0.97 6.31
C LEU A 99 9.39 1.28 7.32
N MET A 100 9.21 0.90 8.59
CA MET A 100 10.25 1.06 9.62
C MET A 100 11.50 0.23 9.27
N CYS A 101 11.31 -1.00 8.76
CA CYS A 101 12.42 -1.81 8.27
C CYS A 101 13.16 -1.15 7.09
N ASN A 102 12.44 -0.51 6.16
CA ASN A 102 13.03 0.16 5.00
C ASN A 102 13.98 1.31 5.39
N ALA A 103 13.71 2.02 6.49
CA ALA A 103 14.57 3.10 6.98
C ALA A 103 15.90 2.59 7.54
N ALA A 104 15.94 1.37 8.07
CA ALA A 104 17.14 0.77 8.68
C ALA A 104 18.09 0.10 7.67
N VAL A 105 17.65 -0.09 6.42
CA VAL A 105 18.43 -0.81 5.40
C VAL A 105 19.56 0.06 4.84
N LYS A 106 20.79 -0.48 4.87
CA LYS A 106 21.99 0.10 4.24
C LYS A 106 22.63 -0.80 3.17
N ASN A 107 22.07 -1.99 2.94
CA ASN A 107 22.64 -3.02 2.07
C ASN A 107 21.75 -3.28 0.84
N LYS A 108 22.38 -3.62 -0.30
CA LYS A 108 21.70 -3.97 -1.57
C LYS A 108 20.62 -5.04 -1.37
N GLY A 109 20.98 -6.17 -0.74
CA GLY A 109 20.05 -7.28 -0.50
C GLY A 109 18.91 -6.93 0.45
N GLY A 110 19.16 -6.09 1.46
CA GLY A 110 18.12 -5.62 2.37
C GLY A 110 17.05 -4.78 1.66
N LEU A 111 17.45 -4.03 0.63
CA LEU A 111 16.54 -3.24 -0.19
C LEU A 111 15.60 -4.15 -0.97
N TYR A 112 16.12 -5.22 -1.59
CA TYR A 112 15.31 -6.20 -2.31
C TYR A 112 14.32 -6.93 -1.39
N THR A 113 14.79 -7.45 -0.25
CA THR A 113 13.92 -8.16 0.71
C THR A 113 12.82 -7.28 1.25
N THR A 114 13.12 -6.03 1.60
CA THR A 114 12.12 -5.10 2.13
C THR A 114 11.04 -4.78 1.10
N ARG A 115 11.41 -4.69 -0.18
CA ARG A 115 10.47 -4.38 -1.27
C ARG A 115 9.58 -5.57 -1.61
N PHE A 116 10.12 -6.78 -1.52
CA PHE A 116 9.32 -8.00 -1.59
C PHE A 116 8.31 -8.08 -0.45
N LEU A 117 8.74 -7.86 0.80
CA LEU A 117 7.84 -7.86 1.97
C LEU A 117 6.76 -6.77 1.87
N LEU A 118 7.12 -5.59 1.38
CA LEU A 118 6.17 -4.50 1.15
C LEU A 118 5.13 -4.87 0.09
N GLY A 119 5.55 -5.50 -1.02
CA GLY A 119 4.66 -5.98 -2.07
C GLY A 119 3.68 -7.05 -1.56
N VAL A 120 4.14 -7.98 -0.73
CA VAL A 120 3.29 -9.00 -0.09
C VAL A 120 2.28 -8.36 0.88
N ALA A 121 2.73 -7.39 1.68
CA ALA A 121 1.87 -6.71 2.64
C ALA A 121 0.77 -5.86 1.96
N GLU A 122 1.06 -5.32 0.77
CA GLU A 122 0.14 -4.44 0.05
C GLU A 122 -0.88 -5.19 -0.85
N ALA A 123 -0.62 -6.46 -1.16
CA ALA A 123 -1.34 -7.23 -2.18
C ALA A 123 -2.85 -7.49 -1.93
N GLY A 124 -3.39 -7.12 -0.77
CA GLY A 124 -4.83 -7.24 -0.48
C GLY A 124 -5.57 -5.90 -0.35
N GLN A 125 -4.85 -4.79 -0.47
CA GLN A 125 -5.41 -3.47 -0.13
C GLN A 125 -6.46 -3.02 -1.15
N PHE A 126 -6.22 -3.22 -2.44
CA PHE A 126 -7.12 -2.75 -3.50
C PHE A 126 -8.49 -3.44 -3.50
N PRO A 127 -8.59 -4.78 -3.52
CA PRO A 127 -9.88 -5.45 -3.43
C PRO A 127 -10.55 -5.22 -2.06
N GLY A 128 -9.78 -5.15 -0.97
CA GLY A 128 -10.28 -4.85 0.38
C GLY A 128 -11.00 -3.49 0.46
N VAL A 129 -10.40 -2.47 -0.14
CA VAL A 129 -10.93 -1.11 -0.24
C VAL A 129 -12.19 -1.07 -1.10
N ILE A 130 -12.22 -1.81 -2.22
CA ILE A 130 -13.39 -1.86 -3.13
C ILE A 130 -14.60 -2.47 -2.43
N LEU A 131 -14.47 -3.58 -1.70
CA LEU A 131 -15.65 -4.17 -1.02
C LEU A 131 -16.14 -3.31 0.11
N GLN A 132 -15.21 -2.70 0.84
CA GLN A 132 -15.56 -1.76 1.88
C GLN A 132 -16.43 -0.64 1.30
N MET A 133 -16.21 -0.23 0.04
CA MET A 133 -17.09 0.69 -0.66
C MET A 133 -18.43 0.07 -1.08
N THR A 134 -18.46 -1.19 -1.54
CA THR A 134 -19.71 -1.89 -1.92
C THR A 134 -20.67 -2.10 -0.74
N TYR A 135 -20.17 -2.21 0.48
CA TYR A 135 -21.02 -2.23 1.68
C TYR A 135 -21.56 -0.85 2.08
N TRP A 136 -20.96 0.24 1.60
CA TRP A 136 -21.26 1.61 2.02
C TRP A 136 -22.05 2.43 0.99
N TYR A 137 -21.88 2.11 -0.29
CA TYR A 137 -22.50 2.81 -1.41
C TYR A 137 -23.32 1.83 -2.25
N ARG A 138 -24.46 2.32 -2.75
CA ARG A 138 -25.24 1.58 -3.74
C ARG A 138 -24.47 1.58 -5.09
N PRO A 139 -24.66 0.56 -5.94
CA PRO A 139 -23.90 0.41 -7.19
C PRO A 139 -24.01 1.63 -8.12
N ASP A 140 -25.17 2.29 -8.11
CA ASP A 140 -25.53 3.48 -8.87
C ASP A 140 -24.74 4.74 -8.48
N GLU A 141 -24.24 4.82 -7.23
CA GLU A 141 -23.45 5.96 -6.75
C GLU A 141 -21.94 5.68 -6.69
N MET A 142 -21.52 4.46 -7.00
CA MET A 142 -20.15 4.00 -6.78
C MET A 142 -19.19 4.49 -7.86
N SER A 143 -19.60 4.42 -9.12
CA SER A 143 -18.76 4.79 -10.27
C SER A 143 -18.37 6.27 -10.26
N LEU A 144 -19.29 7.14 -9.83
CA LEU A 144 -19.11 8.59 -9.78
C LEU A 144 -18.15 9.06 -8.67
N ARG A 145 -17.78 8.18 -7.72
CA ARG A 145 -16.89 8.51 -6.59
C ARG A 145 -15.52 7.83 -6.65
N LEU A 146 -15.33 6.88 -7.57
CA LEU A 146 -14.07 6.15 -7.77
C LEU A 146 -13.16 6.81 -8.82
N LEU A 147 -13.75 7.61 -9.72
CA LEU A 147 -13.11 8.28 -10.84
C LEU A 147 -12.68 9.70 -10.42
#